data_AF-A0A843CAY6-F1
#
_entry.id   AF-A0A843CAY6-F1
#
_cell.length_a   1.000
_cell.length_b   1.000
_cell.length_c   1.000
_cell.angle_alpha   90.00
_cell.angle_beta   90.00
_cell.angle_gamma   90.00
#
_symmetry.space_group_name_H-M   'P 1'
#
loop_
_entity.id
_entity.type
_entity.pdbx_description
1 polymer ?
#
loop_
_entity_poly.entity_id
_entity_poly.type
_entity_poly.pdbx_seq_one_letter_code
_entity_poly.pdbx_strand_id
1 'polypeptide(L)' 'MINGNNKYQWEILQENEKIELDHTIPKYPLLILTCMNPRIDVHRIFQLKPGDALILRNAGNLYT' A
#
# COMPACT_ATOMS: atom_id res chain seq x y z
N MET A 1 -9.52 -8.18 13.89
CA MET A 1 -9.74 -7.33 12.69
C MET A 1 -10.15 -5.92 13.10
N ILE A 2 -11.26 -5.75 13.85
CA ILE A 2 -11.73 -4.44 14.34
C ILE A 2 -10.67 -3.72 15.20
N ASN A 3 -10.11 -4.38 16.20
CA ASN A 3 -9.09 -3.77 17.07
C ASN A 3 -7.80 -3.39 16.32
N GLY A 4 -7.43 -4.17 15.30
CA GLY A 4 -6.28 -3.85 14.44
C GLY A 4 -6.55 -2.62 13.59
N ASN A 5 -7.73 -2.55 12.97
CA ASN A 5 -8.15 -1.39 12.18
C ASN A 5 -8.21 -0.12 13.03
N ASN A 6 -8.80 -0.22 14.23
CA ASN A 6 -8.86 0.90 15.18
C ASN A 6 -7.46 1.35 15.58
N LYS A 7 -6.54 0.42 15.89
CA LYS A 7 -5.16 0.76 16.26
C LYS A 7 -4.43 1.52 15.14
N TYR A 8 -4.49 1.02 13.90
CA TYR A 8 -3.86 1.70 12.75
C TYR A 8 -4.53 3.03 12.45
N GLN A 9 -5.85 3.13 12.57
CA GLN A 9 -6.57 4.38 12.40
C GLN A 9 -6.15 5.41 13.45
N TRP A 10 -5.97 5.01 14.71
CA TRP A 10 -5.44 5.88 15.76
C TRP A 10 -4.00 6.33 15.46
N GLU A 11 -3.13 5.43 15.00
CA GLU A 11 -1.75 5.77 14.59
C GLU A 11 -1.74 6.77 13.41
N ILE A 12 -2.55 6.54 12.38
CA ILE A 12 -2.70 7.44 11.21
C ILE A 12 -3.23 8.82 11.63
N LEU A 13 -4.21 8.88 12.54
CA LEU A 13 -4.83 10.12 12.99
C LEU A 13 -3.96 10.91 13.97
N GLN A 14 -3.09 10.22 14.74
CA GLN A 14 -2.16 10.86 15.68
C GLN A 14 -0.92 11.41 14.96
N GLU A 15 -0.48 10.79 13.87
CA GLU A 15 0.68 11.25 13.09
C GLU A 15 0.36 12.37 12.08
N ASN A 16 -0.92 12.65 11.77
CA ASN A 16 -1.30 13.70 10.82
C ASN A 16 -2.58 14.44 11.24
N GLU A 17 -2.44 15.67 11.75
CA GLU A 17 -3.56 16.63 11.82
C GLU A 17 -4.08 17.01 10.42
N LYS A 18 -3.31 16.73 9.37
CA LYS A 18 -3.69 16.89 7.97
C LYS A 18 -3.17 15.69 7.20
N ILE A 19 -4.05 14.82 6.71
CA ILE A 19 -3.65 13.89 5.64
C ILE A 19 -3.23 14.78 4.48
N GLU A 20 -1.92 14.91 4.23
CA GLU A 20 -1.43 15.55 3.01
C GLU A 20 -1.93 14.69 1.85
N LEU A 21 -3.02 15.16 1.24
CA LEU A 21 -3.47 14.67 -0.04
C LEU A 21 -2.49 15.17 -1.09
N ASP A 22 -1.28 14.61 -1.10
CA ASP A 22 -0.33 14.82 -2.17
C ASP A 22 -0.92 14.15 -3.42
N HIS A 23 -1.71 14.92 -4.16
CA HIS A 23 -2.41 14.50 -5.37
C HIS A 23 -1.45 14.38 -6.56
N THR A 24 -0.18 14.04 -6.35
CA THR A 24 0.76 13.75 -7.43
C THR A 24 0.40 12.41 -8.04
N ILE A 25 -0.47 12.43 -9.04
CA ILE A 25 -0.65 11.29 -9.93
C ILE A 25 0.71 10.99 -10.57
N PRO A 26 1.27 9.78 -10.38
CA PRO A 26 2.60 9.49 -10.91
C PRO A 26 2.61 9.66 -12.42
N LYS A 27 3.58 10.42 -12.93
CA LYS A 27 3.74 10.71 -14.38
C LYS A 27 3.84 9.43 -15.21
N TYR A 28 4.36 8.36 -14.61
CA TYR A 28 4.45 7.03 -15.20
C TYR A 28 3.69 6.05 -14.29
N PRO A 29 2.55 5.49 -14.74
CA PRO A 29 1.81 4.53 -13.93
C PRO A 29 2.62 3.26 -13.75
N LEU A 30 2.79 2.83 -12.49
CA LEU A 30 3.50 1.61 -12.11
C LEU A 30 2.49 0.54 -11.67
N LEU A 31 2.61 -0.66 -12.23
CA LEU A 31 1.89 -1.86 -11.78
C LEU A 31 2.88 -2.87 -11.21
N ILE A 32 2.59 -3.37 -10.01
CA ILE A 32 3.35 -4.45 -9.36
C ILE A 32 2.47 -5.69 -9.25
N LEU A 33 2.87 -6.77 -9.92
CA LEU A 33 2.28 -8.10 -9.75
C LEU A 33 3.13 -8.93 -8.77
N THR A 34 2.53 -9.38 -7.68
CA THR A 34 3.23 -10.18 -6.66
C THR A 34 2.37 -11.30 -6.08
N CYS A 35 2.97 -12.14 -5.22
CA CYS A 35 2.28 -13.25 -4.57
C CYS A 35 1.47 -12.76 -3.35
N MET A 36 0.33 -13.42 -3.09
CA MET A 36 -0.52 -13.15 -1.92
C MET A 36 0.10 -13.58 -0.57
N ASN A 37 1.29 -14.20 -0.57
CA ASN A 37 2.00 -14.58 0.65
C ASN A 37 2.15 -13.39 1.61
N PRO A 38 1.64 -13.46 2.86
CA PRO A 38 1.62 -12.33 3.79
C PRO A 38 3.02 -11.88 4.25
N ARG A 39 4.05 -12.69 4.01
CA ARG A 39 5.46 -12.32 4.29
C ARG A 39 6.01 -11.31 3.29
N ILE A 40 5.33 -11.11 2.15
CA ILE A 40 5.72 -10.13 1.15
C ILE A 40 5.04 -8.81 1.47
N ASP A 41 5.82 -7.88 2.01
CA ASP A 41 5.42 -6.49 2.23
C ASP A 41 5.91 -5.62 1.06
N VAL A 42 5.03 -5.40 0.07
CA VAL A 42 5.33 -4.62 -1.13
C VAL A 42 5.68 -3.18 -0.80
N HIS A 43 4.98 -2.55 0.15
CA HIS A 43 5.22 -1.15 0.48
C HIS A 43 6.61 -0.96 1.06
N ARG A 44 7.04 -1.87 1.93
CA ARG A 44 8.39 -1.83 2.51
C ARG A 44 9.48 -2.18 1.50
N ILE A 45 9.29 -3.23 0.69
CA ILE A 45 10.30 -3.69 -0.28
C ILE A 45 10.59 -2.61 -1.32
N PHE A 46 9.54 -1.97 -1.84
CA PHE A 46 9.65 -0.98 -2.91
C PHE A 46 9.64 0.46 -2.40
N GLN A 47 9.65 0.67 -1.07
CA GLN A 47 9.58 1.98 -0.43
C GLN A 47 8.42 2.85 -0.92
N LEU A 48 7.25 2.23 -1.13
CA LEU A 48 6.08 2.88 -1.71
C LEU A 48 5.21 3.53 -0.64
N LYS A 49 4.77 4.75 -0.92
CA LYS A 49 3.66 5.41 -0.22
C LYS A 49 2.32 5.00 -0.85
N PRO A 50 1.20 5.15 -0.12
CA PRO A 50 -0.12 5.00 -0.71
C PRO A 50 -0.30 5.92 -1.93
N GLY A 51 -0.70 5.35 -3.06
CA GLY A 51 -0.87 6.09 -4.32
C GLY A 51 0.28 5.96 -5.33
N ASP A 52 1.47 5.52 -4.91
CA ASP A 52 2.65 5.44 -5.79
C ASP A 52 2.53 4.36 -6.89
N ALA A 53 1.82 3.26 -6.62
CA ALA A 53 1.70 2.13 -7.54
C ALA A 53 0.36 1.41 -7.41
N LEU A 54 -0.09 0.80 -8.51
CA LEU A 54 -1.14 -0.20 -8.50
C LEU A 54 -0.54 -1.56 -8.12
N ILE A 55 -1.14 -2.24 -7.14
CA ILE A 55 -0.64 -3.51 -6.63
C ILE A 55 -1.65 -4.62 -6.95
N LEU A 56 -1.25 -5.61 -7.74
CA LEU A 56 -1.98 -6.85 -7.99
C LEU A 56 -1.33 -8.00 -7.23
N ARG A 57 -2.14 -8.75 -6.48
CA ARG A 57 -1.66 -9.90 -5.71
C ARG A 57 -2.48 -11.14 -6.05
N ASN A 58 -1.82 -12.20 -6.51
CA ASN A 58 -2.46 -13.50 -6.73
C ASN A 58 -1.59 -14.65 -6.19
N ALA A 59 -2.12 -15.87 -6.23
CA ALA A 59 -1.34 -17.05 -5.86
C ALA A 59 -0.26 -17.31 -6.92
N GLY A 60 1.01 -17.28 -6.52
CA GLY A 60 2.12 -17.61 -7.41
C GLY A 60 2.51 -16.53 -8.42
N ASN A 61 2.03 -15.28 -8.27
CA ASN A 61 2.42 -14.12 -9.09
C ASN A 61 2.34 -14.39 -10.61
N LEU A 62 1.36 -15.20 -11.02
CA LEU A 62 1.19 -15.64 -12.41
C LEU A 62 0.41 -14.61 -13.21
N TYR A 63 0.78 -14.41 -14.47
CA TYR A 63 -0.02 -13.68 -15.44
C TYR A 63 -0.15 -14.55 -16.70
N THR A 64 -1.29 -14.43 -17.39
CA THR A 64 -1.54 -15.08 -18.67
C THR A 64 -2.25 -14.14 -19.61
#